data_AF-X0TVP8-F1
#
_entry.id   AF-X0TVP8-F1
#
_cell.length_a   1.000
_cell.length_b   1.000
_cell.length_c   1.000
_cell.angle_alpha   90.00
_cell.angle_beta   90.00
_cell.angle_gamma   90.00
#
_symmetry.space_group_name_H-M   'P 1'
#
loop_
_entity.id
_entity.type
_entity.pdbx_description
1 polymer ?
#
loop_
_entity_poly.entity_id
_entity_poly.type
_entity_poly.pdbx_seq_one_letter_code
_entity_poly.pdbx_strand_id
1 'polypeptide(L)' 'MTEDKQKTKISGKHTKIKILAAGDIHGDIGLAEKLAEKAKKEKVDLVILCGDLTL' A
#
# COMPACT_ATOMS: atom_id res chain seq x y z
N MET A 1 7.04 30.94 35.76
CA MET A 1 7.63 29.68 35.26
C MET A 1 6.47 28.80 34.84
N THR A 2 6.07 28.92 33.57
CA THR A 2 5.00 28.15 32.96
C THR A 2 5.55 26.80 32.55
N GLU A 3 4.99 25.72 33.09
CA GLU A 3 5.34 24.37 32.69
C GLU A 3 4.65 24.03 31.37
N ASP A 4 5.43 24.08 30.29
CA ASP A 4 5.08 23.60 28.96
C ASP A 4 4.79 22.09 28.99
N LYS A 5 3.52 21.73 29.20
CA LYS A 5 3.02 20.38 28.89
C LYS A 5 2.64 20.32 27.42
N GLN A 6 3.65 20.30 26.56
CA GLN A 6 3.47 19.92 25.16
C GLN A 6 3.17 18.41 25.11
N LYS A 7 1.89 18.05 25.26
CA LYS A 7 1.37 16.73 24.89
C LYS A 7 1.52 16.59 23.37
N THR A 8 2.66 16.10 22.91
CA THR A 8 2.81 15.62 21.54
C THR A 8 1.87 14.43 21.36
N LYS A 9 0.71 14.68 20.73
CA LYS A 9 -0.16 13.64 20.19
C LYS A 9 0.67 12.80 19.22
N ILE A 10 1.04 11.56 19.59
CA ILE A 10 1.54 10.58 18.64
C ILE A 10 0.34 10.13 17.80
N SER A 11 0.00 10.94 16.80
CA SER A 11 -1.06 10.67 15.84
C SER A 11 -0.54 9.72 14.77
N GLY A 12 -1.06 8.49 14.75
CA GLY A 12 -0.93 7.59 13.61
C GLY A 12 -0.24 6.26 13.91
N LYS A 13 -0.79 5.43 14.80
CA LYS A 13 -0.39 4.02 14.88
C LYS A 13 -1.06 3.26 13.73
N HIS A 14 -0.41 3.16 12.57
CA HIS A 14 -0.73 2.11 11.60
C HIS A 14 -0.39 0.77 12.25
N THR A 15 -1.40 0.02 12.69
CA THR A 15 -1.19 -1.21 13.48
C THR A 15 -0.89 -2.44 12.63
N LYS A 16 -1.15 -2.39 11.32
CA LYS A 16 -0.91 -3.49 10.38
C LYS A 16 -0.52 -2.92 9.01
N ILE A 17 0.48 -3.55 8.40
CA ILE A 17 0.87 -3.31 7.00
C ILE A 17 -0.08 -4.08 6.10
N LYS A 18 -0.62 -3.43 5.06
CA LYS A 18 -1.44 -4.06 4.03
C LYS A 18 -0.61 -4.24 2.76
N ILE A 19 -0.42 -5.49 2.35
CA ILE A 19 0.36 -5.85 1.15
C ILE A 19 -0.58 -6.42 0.09
N LEU A 20 -0.43 -5.98 -1.16
CA LEU A 20 -1.03 -6.62 -2.34
C LEU A 20 0.06 -7.36 -3.11
N ALA A 21 -0.04 -8.68 -3.18
CA ALA A 21 0.83 -9.50 -4.02
C ALA A 21 0.05 -9.99 -5.24
N ALA A 22 0.63 -9.87 -6.44
CA ALA A 22 0.06 -10.35 -7.70
C ALA A 22 1.17 -10.89 -8.60
N GLY A 23 0.87 -11.89 -9.43
CA GLY A 23 1.76 -12.44 -10.44
C GLY A 23 0.94 -12.92 -11.63
N ASP A 24 1.58 -13.52 -12.63
CA ASP A 24 0.91 -14.05 -13.84
C ASP A 24 0.14 -12.95 -14.58
N ILE A 25 0.80 -11.80 -14.74
CA ILE A 25 0.26 -10.67 -15.50
C ILE A 25 0.44 -10.92 -16.99
N HIS A 26 1.55 -11.54 -17.41
CA HIS A 26 1.83 -11.95 -18.79
C HIS A 26 1.50 -10.88 -19.85
N GLY A 27 1.87 -9.62 -19.57
CA GLY A 27 1.59 -8.49 -20.45
C GLY A 27 0.12 -8.01 -20.49
N ASP A 28 -0.77 -8.54 -19.65
CA ASP A 28 -2.16 -8.05 -19.52
C ASP A 28 -2.20 -6.69 -18.82
N ILE A 29 -2.18 -5.64 -19.64
CA ILE A 29 -2.29 -4.25 -19.21
C ILE A 29 -3.60 -4.00 -18.45
N GLY A 30 -4.71 -4.61 -18.86
CA GLY A 30 -6.01 -4.42 -18.22
C GLY A 30 -6.07 -5.03 -16.82
N LEU A 31 -5.41 -6.16 -16.62
CA LEU A 31 -5.21 -6.75 -15.28
C LEU A 31 -4.35 -5.82 -14.42
N ALA A 32 -3.24 -5.29 -14.95
CA ALA A 32 -2.38 -4.35 -14.24
C ALA A 32 -3.13 -3.07 -13.79
N GLU A 33 -3.98 -2.50 -14.65
CA GLU A 33 -4.83 -1.35 -14.32
C GLU A 33 -5.81 -1.66 -13.19
N LYS A 34 -6.49 -2.82 -13.24
CA LYS A 34 -7.41 -3.25 -12.18
C LYS A 34 -6.70 -3.47 -10.84
N LEU A 35 -5.49 -4.04 -10.87
CA LEU A 35 -4.66 -4.22 -9.68
C LEU A 35 -4.23 -2.88 -9.09
N ALA A 36 -3.88 -1.90 -9.93
CA ALA A 36 -3.53 -0.56 -9.50
C ALA A 36 -4.71 0.16 -8.83
N GLU A 37 -5.91 0.11 -9.42
CA GLU A 37 -7.11 0.69 -8.82
C GLU A 37 -7.52 -0.01 -7.52
N LYS A 38 -7.36 -1.35 -7.45
CA LYS A 38 -7.56 -2.11 -6.21
C LYS A 38 -6.59 -1.65 -5.12
N ALA A 39 -5.30 -1.48 -5.44
CA ALA A 39 -4.28 -1.01 -4.50
C ALA A 39 -4.63 0.36 -3.90
N LYS A 40 -5.08 1.31 -4.75
CA LYS A 40 -5.53 2.65 -4.32
C LYS A 40 -6.77 2.56 -3.42
N LYS A 41 -7.81 1.85 -3.87
CA LYS A 41 -9.07 1.68 -3.12
C LYS A 41 -8.84 1.08 -1.74
N GLU A 42 -7.97 0.08 -1.67
CA GLU A 42 -7.66 -0.64 -0.43
C GLU A 42 -6.64 0.08 0.45
N LYS A 43 -6.01 1.16 -0.02
CA LYS A 43 -4.94 1.87 0.70
C LYS A 43 -3.83 0.92 1.14
N VAL A 44 -3.33 0.13 0.20
CA VAL A 44 -2.20 -0.78 0.46
C VAL A 44 -0.92 0.01 0.66
N ASP A 45 -0.06 -0.48 1.54
CA ASP A 45 1.23 0.15 1.85
C ASP A 45 2.33 -0.32 0.90
N LEU A 46 2.20 -1.54 0.36
CA LEU A 46 3.17 -2.17 -0.54
C LEU A 46 2.46 -3.05 -1.58
N VAL A 47 2.92 -2.97 -2.83
CA VAL A 47 2.56 -3.90 -3.90
C VAL A 47 3.79 -4.74 -4.24
N ILE A 48 3.62 -6.06 -4.31
CA ILE A 48 4.64 -7.02 -4.73
C ILE A 48 4.18 -7.66 -6.03
N LEU A 49 5.02 -7.58 -7.06
CA LEU A 49 4.82 -8.24 -8.34
C LEU A 49 5.70 -9.50 -8.40
N CYS A 50 5.08 -10.68 -8.41
CA CYS A 50 5.72 -11.99 -8.21
C CYS A 50 6.37 -12.58 -9.47
N GLY A 51 6.64 -11.76 -10.50
CA GLY A 51 7.17 -12.22 -11.79
C GLY A 51 6.06 -12.56 -12.80
N ASP A 52 6.46 -13.06 -13.97
CA ASP A 52 5.59 -13.28 -15.14
C ASP A 52 4.81 -12.02 -15.55
N LEU A 53 5.56 -10.96 -15.84
CA LEU A 53 5.02 -9.64 -16.15
C LEU A 53 4.93 -9.37 -17.65
N THR A 54 5.76 -10.04 -18.43
CA THR A 54 5.92 -9.85 -19.87
C THR A 54 5.44 -11.08 -20.62
N LEU A 55 5.34 -10.96 -21.95
CA LEU A 55 5.13 -12.09 -22.86
C LEU A 55 6.30 -13.07 -22.83
#